data_AF-A0A956IS72-F1
#
_entry.id   AF-A0A956IS72-F1
#
_cell.length_a   1.000
_cell.length_b   1.000
_cell.length_c   1.000
_cell.angle_alpha   90.00
_cell.angle_beta   90.00
_cell.angle_gamma   90.00
#
_symmetry.space_group_name_H-M   'P 1'
#
loop_
_entity.id
_entity.type
_entity.pdbx_description
1 polymer ?
#
loop_
_entity_poly.entity_id
_entity_poly.type
_entity_poly.pdbx_seq_one_letter_code
_entity_poly.pdbx_strand_id
1 'polypeptide(L)'
;MIQRSGYTSDTTGLERLTDFDEAWLVSGHGPKLKAIRKAAFGLRERLAAGPRVVAVRTLPVATLAYPTKYAFWSAPLLPFPYVIMKHQCLLVQFLQRGELKNLLFNPTDDIASRATPFFKRMIEQVGEYVAFNVLQQKFDTLESQLAEVGLEPADIDYVAFDHFHTQDLRGLLGTRTGRPSRFPSATLLAPVREWDDWDDLHPMQKAWFVADGKLDVNTARVLLTDGDLSLGDGLVLVRTPGHTSGNQTLFLNTQDGVWGCSENGTCADNWSPLDSKIPGLARLCRQQDLDIVINANTPELGALQYTSMVLERTLVDRVEYAPAFVQMFASSEVQASALAPGLKPTVAFEKLQFGQVTRPVRSRGRSTDVSLSTSVAE
;
A
#
# COMPACT_ATOMS: atom_id res chain seq x y z
N MET A 1 -9.01 19.02 15.11
CA MET A 1 -9.81 19.11 13.88
C MET A 1 -8.97 18.46 12.79
N ILE A 2 -9.49 17.44 12.11
CA ILE A 2 -8.73 16.72 11.07
C ILE A 2 -8.57 17.65 9.87
N GLN A 3 -7.36 17.74 9.29
CA GLN A 3 -7.15 18.51 8.08
C GLN A 3 -7.80 17.79 6.89
N ARG A 4 -8.87 18.36 6.33
CA ARG A 4 -9.46 17.96 5.05
C ARG A 4 -8.86 18.86 3.96
N SER A 5 -8.21 18.29 2.95
CA SER A 5 -7.57 19.12 1.92
C SER A 5 -8.63 19.75 1.00
N GLY A 6 -8.79 21.07 1.07
CA GLY A 6 -9.04 21.89 -0.10
C GLY A 6 -7.67 22.18 -0.72
N TYR A 7 -7.37 21.59 -1.87
CA TYR A 7 -6.05 21.63 -2.52
C TYR A 7 -5.53 23.06 -2.72
N THR A 8 -4.73 23.54 -1.78
CA THR A 8 -3.88 24.73 -1.96
C THR A 8 -2.45 24.26 -1.79
N SER A 9 -1.73 24.21 -2.91
CA SER A 9 -0.37 23.65 -3.02
C SER A 9 0.64 24.29 -2.08
N ASP A 10 0.39 25.50 -1.59
CA ASP A 10 1.46 26.32 -1.02
C ASP A 10 2.07 25.78 0.28
N THR A 11 1.34 25.02 1.09
CA THR A 11 1.82 24.63 2.44
C THR A 11 2.36 23.21 2.59
N THR A 12 1.90 22.23 1.79
CA THR A 12 2.23 20.80 2.02
C THR A 12 3.23 20.20 1.03
N GLY A 13 3.49 20.85 -0.10
CA GLY A 13 4.31 20.26 -1.18
C GLY A 13 3.62 19.19 -2.01
N LEU A 14 2.37 18.84 -1.67
CA LEU A 14 1.55 17.86 -2.40
C LEU A 14 0.73 18.55 -3.48
N GLU A 15 0.62 17.90 -4.64
CA GLU A 15 -0.11 18.44 -5.79
C GLU A 15 -1.25 17.51 -6.19
N ARG A 16 -2.43 18.08 -6.51
CA ARG A 16 -3.55 17.31 -7.03
C ARG A 16 -3.32 16.92 -8.47
N LEU A 17 -3.56 15.65 -8.80
CA LEU A 17 -3.68 15.19 -10.18
C LEU A 17 -5.16 15.11 -10.56
N THR A 18 -5.47 15.54 -11.78
CA THR A 18 -6.86 15.60 -12.29
C THR A 18 -7.10 14.62 -13.45
N ASP A 19 -6.07 13.86 -13.84
CA ASP A 19 -6.04 12.97 -15.00
C ASP A 19 -7.25 12.05 -15.13
N PHE A 20 -7.76 11.57 -14.00
CA PHE A 20 -8.81 10.56 -13.97
C PHE A 20 -10.19 11.12 -13.59
N ASP A 21 -10.32 12.42 -13.30
CA ASP A 21 -11.56 13.02 -12.79
C ASP A 21 -12.75 12.79 -13.72
N GLU A 22 -12.62 13.19 -14.98
CA GLU A 22 -13.67 13.01 -15.97
C GLU A 22 -13.93 11.52 -16.24
N ALA A 23 -12.87 10.70 -16.29
CA ALA A 23 -12.98 9.27 -16.57
C ALA A 23 -13.75 8.53 -15.46
N TRP A 24 -13.56 8.89 -14.19
CA TRP A 24 -14.29 8.30 -13.07
C TRP A 24 -15.77 8.70 -13.02
N LEU A 25 -16.12 9.86 -13.61
CA LEU A 25 -17.50 10.34 -13.73
C LEU A 25 -18.29 9.68 -14.87
N VAL A 26 -17.61 8.98 -15.80
CA VAL A 26 -18.28 8.27 -16.89
C VAL A 26 -19.28 7.24 -16.34
N SER A 27 -20.52 7.29 -16.83
CA SER A 27 -21.58 6.37 -16.42
C SER A 27 -21.43 5.00 -17.07
N GLY A 28 -21.75 3.94 -16.30
CA GLY A 28 -21.64 2.54 -16.73
C GLY A 28 -20.23 1.96 -16.62
N HIS A 29 -20.12 0.68 -16.22
CA HIS A 29 -18.83 0.04 -15.92
C HIS A 29 -17.92 -0.13 -17.17
N GLY A 30 -18.45 -0.61 -18.28
CA GLY A 30 -17.68 -0.81 -19.52
C GLY A 30 -17.13 0.49 -20.13
N PRO A 31 -17.97 1.53 -20.36
CA PRO A 31 -17.49 2.84 -20.82
C PRO A 31 -16.48 3.49 -19.87
N LYS A 32 -16.71 3.42 -18.56
CA LYS A 32 -15.78 3.91 -17.54
C LYS A 32 -14.41 3.24 -17.65
N LEU A 33 -14.37 1.92 -17.77
CA LEU A 33 -13.12 1.18 -17.95
C LEU A 33 -12.33 1.65 -19.17
N LYS A 34 -13.00 1.88 -20.31
CA LYS A 34 -12.36 2.40 -21.53
C LYS A 34 -11.81 3.81 -21.32
N ALA A 35 -12.57 4.68 -20.66
CA ALA A 35 -12.14 6.06 -20.36
C ALA A 35 -10.94 6.08 -19.42
N ILE A 36 -10.97 5.27 -18.36
CA ILE A 36 -9.88 5.14 -17.38
C ILE A 36 -8.61 4.59 -18.04
N ARG A 37 -8.72 3.53 -18.85
CA ARG A 37 -7.58 2.99 -19.60
C ARG A 37 -6.95 4.05 -20.51
N LYS A 38 -7.77 4.87 -21.19
CA LYS A 38 -7.28 5.97 -22.03
C LYS A 38 -6.54 7.03 -21.22
N ALA A 39 -7.10 7.45 -20.09
CA ALA A 39 -6.46 8.43 -19.20
C ALA A 39 -5.14 7.92 -18.61
N ALA A 40 -5.08 6.63 -18.26
CA ALA A 40 -3.88 6.00 -17.71
C ALA A 40 -2.67 6.11 -18.64
N PHE A 41 -2.84 5.96 -19.96
CA PHE A 41 -1.73 6.18 -20.89
C PHE A 41 -1.13 7.59 -20.78
N GLY A 42 -1.96 8.62 -20.59
CA GLY A 42 -1.50 10.00 -20.45
C GLY A 42 -0.63 10.22 -19.21
N LEU A 43 -1.04 9.67 -18.06
CA LEU A 43 -0.23 9.77 -16.85
C LEU A 43 1.02 8.89 -16.91
N ARG A 44 0.94 7.69 -17.52
CA ARG A 44 2.10 6.81 -17.73
C ARG A 44 3.22 7.53 -18.45
N GLU A 45 2.95 8.13 -19.61
CA GLU A 45 3.97 8.81 -20.41
C GLU A 45 4.65 9.93 -19.61
N ARG A 46 3.87 10.72 -18.86
CA ARG A 46 4.42 11.81 -18.04
C ARG A 46 5.23 11.31 -16.86
N LEU A 47 4.78 10.25 -16.18
CA LEU A 47 5.49 9.69 -15.04
C LEU A 47 6.81 9.03 -15.49
N ALA A 48 6.79 8.26 -16.57
CA ALA A 48 7.96 7.59 -17.12
C ALA A 48 9.01 8.57 -17.67
N ALA A 49 8.59 9.65 -18.32
CA ALA A 49 9.48 10.71 -18.81
C ALA A 49 9.94 11.67 -17.70
N GLY A 50 9.30 11.62 -16.53
CA GLY A 50 9.58 12.48 -15.40
C GLY A 50 10.82 12.07 -14.59
N PRO A 51 11.08 12.77 -13.48
CA PRO A 51 12.14 12.40 -12.56
C PRO A 51 11.86 11.03 -11.92
N ARG A 52 12.91 10.43 -11.38
CA ARG A 52 12.86 9.14 -10.69
C ARG A 52 12.90 9.36 -9.19
N VAL A 53 12.34 8.40 -8.44
CA VAL A 53 12.55 8.35 -6.99
C VAL A 53 14.04 8.14 -6.68
N VAL A 54 14.49 8.63 -5.53
CA VAL A 54 15.89 8.54 -5.08
C VAL A 54 16.24 7.11 -4.69
N ALA A 55 15.38 6.46 -3.92
CA ALA A 55 15.60 5.08 -3.49
C ALA A 55 14.28 4.38 -3.12
N VAL A 56 14.29 3.05 -3.19
CA VAL A 56 13.19 2.19 -2.73
C VAL A 56 13.78 0.99 -2.01
N ARG A 57 13.19 0.61 -0.87
CA ARG A 57 13.49 -0.63 -0.16
C ARG A 57 12.21 -1.32 0.26
N THR A 58 12.14 -2.63 0.03
CA THR A 58 11.13 -3.49 0.62
C THR A 58 11.56 -3.92 2.01
N LEU A 59 10.70 -3.67 3.00
CA LEU A 59 10.86 -4.03 4.39
C LEU A 59 9.82 -5.11 4.73
N PRO A 60 10.20 -6.40 4.83
CA PRO A 60 9.25 -7.46 5.15
C PRO A 60 8.64 -7.28 6.55
N VAL A 61 7.32 -7.49 6.67
CA VAL A 61 6.58 -7.26 7.91
C VAL A 61 6.09 -8.57 8.52
N ALA A 62 5.36 -9.37 7.75
CA ALA A 62 4.79 -10.63 8.21
C ALA A 62 4.51 -11.56 7.03
N THR A 63 4.32 -12.84 7.32
CA THR A 63 3.60 -13.75 6.40
C THR A 63 2.26 -14.11 7.00
N LEU A 64 1.31 -14.47 6.15
CA LEU A 64 -0.04 -14.85 6.57
C LEU A 64 -0.63 -15.93 5.65
N ALA A 65 -1.48 -16.78 6.21
CA ALA A 65 -2.35 -17.63 5.42
C ALA A 65 -3.56 -16.84 4.91
N TYR A 66 -3.84 -16.95 3.61
CA TYR A 66 -4.91 -16.22 2.95
C TYR A 66 -5.74 -17.15 2.06
N PRO A 67 -7.08 -17.06 2.04
CA PRO A 67 -7.90 -18.01 1.29
C PRO A 67 -7.61 -17.96 -0.21
N THR A 68 -7.26 -19.12 -0.80
CA THR A 68 -6.95 -19.27 -2.24
C THR A 68 -8.08 -18.74 -3.11
N LYS A 69 -9.34 -18.95 -2.68
CA LYS A 69 -10.52 -18.47 -3.39
C LYS A 69 -10.59 -16.94 -3.50
N TYR A 70 -10.03 -16.20 -2.54
CA TYR A 70 -9.98 -14.74 -2.58
C TYR A 70 -8.79 -14.25 -3.40
N ALA A 71 -7.60 -14.84 -3.22
CA ALA A 71 -6.40 -14.49 -3.97
C ALA A 71 -6.59 -14.59 -5.50
N PHE A 72 -7.37 -15.58 -5.94
CA PHE A 72 -7.46 -15.94 -7.35
C PHE A 72 -8.90 -16.06 -7.86
N TRP A 73 -9.86 -15.41 -7.22
CA TRP A 73 -11.29 -15.49 -7.58
C TRP A 73 -11.75 -16.92 -7.89
N SER A 74 -11.45 -17.86 -6.99
CA SER A 74 -11.80 -19.29 -7.13
C SER A 74 -11.34 -19.98 -8.43
N ALA A 75 -10.43 -19.39 -9.20
CA ALA A 75 -9.97 -19.91 -10.48
C ALA A 75 -9.08 -21.15 -10.40
N PRO A 76 -8.22 -21.32 -9.37
CA PRO A 76 -7.32 -22.47 -9.34
C PRO A 76 -8.06 -23.80 -9.18
N LEU A 77 -7.55 -24.84 -9.84
CA LEU A 77 -8.12 -26.21 -9.81
C LEU A 77 -7.59 -27.06 -8.63
N LEU A 78 -6.70 -26.50 -7.81
CA LEU A 78 -6.00 -27.22 -6.76
C LEU A 78 -6.78 -27.17 -5.44
N PRO A 79 -6.76 -28.24 -4.62
CA PRO A 79 -7.58 -28.34 -3.41
C PRO A 79 -7.00 -27.62 -2.19
N PHE A 80 -6.00 -26.75 -2.37
CA PHE A 80 -5.34 -26.05 -1.26
C PHE A 80 -6.17 -24.83 -0.86
N PRO A 81 -6.76 -24.79 0.34
CA PRO A 81 -7.71 -23.74 0.72
C PRO A 81 -7.05 -22.41 1.04
N TYR A 82 -5.75 -22.42 1.34
CA TYR A 82 -4.96 -21.23 1.66
C TYR A 82 -3.70 -21.15 0.80
N VAL A 83 -3.34 -19.93 0.43
CA VAL A 83 -1.99 -19.54 0.01
C VAL A 83 -1.27 -18.90 1.18
N ILE A 84 0.06 -18.82 1.10
CA ILE A 84 0.86 -18.01 2.01
C ILE A 84 1.22 -16.71 1.30
N MET A 85 0.93 -15.57 1.93
CA MET A 85 1.30 -14.26 1.44
C MET A 85 2.38 -13.66 2.35
N LYS A 86 3.24 -12.83 1.78
CA LYS A 86 4.24 -12.03 2.49
C LYS A 86 3.85 -10.56 2.38
N HIS A 87 3.46 -9.98 3.52
CA HIS A 87 3.15 -8.56 3.63
C HIS A 87 4.43 -7.75 3.79
N GLN A 88 4.55 -6.68 3.00
CA GLN A 88 5.78 -5.91 2.91
C GLN A 88 5.48 -4.41 2.88
N CYS A 89 6.23 -3.66 3.70
CA CYS A 89 6.25 -2.22 3.66
C CYS A 89 7.25 -1.74 2.60
N LEU A 90 6.96 -0.65 1.90
CA LEU A 90 7.94 0.03 1.05
C LEU A 90 8.43 1.30 1.72
N LEU A 91 9.75 1.41 1.90
CA LEU A 91 10.43 2.68 2.16
C LEU A 91 10.77 3.31 0.80
N VAL A 92 10.24 4.51 0.54
CA VAL A 92 10.53 5.28 -0.67
C VAL A 92 11.14 6.62 -0.31
N GLN A 93 12.29 6.92 -0.91
CA GLN A 93 12.92 8.24 -0.84
C GLN A 93 12.69 8.98 -2.15
N PHE A 94 12.24 10.22 -2.05
CA PHE A 94 11.95 11.07 -3.22
C PHE A 94 12.26 12.53 -2.89
N LEU A 95 12.38 13.35 -3.93
CA LEU A 95 12.53 14.79 -3.75
C LEU A 95 11.17 15.46 -3.82
N GLN A 96 10.87 16.33 -2.86
CA GLN A 96 9.70 17.20 -2.89
C GLN A 96 10.20 18.63 -2.78
N ARG A 97 10.05 19.41 -3.86
CA ARG A 97 10.57 20.78 -3.95
C ARG A 97 12.07 20.87 -3.64
N GLY A 98 12.84 19.86 -4.07
CA GLY A 98 14.28 19.76 -3.83
C GLY A 98 14.68 19.25 -2.45
N GLU A 99 13.73 19.02 -1.53
CA GLU A 99 14.01 18.41 -0.22
C GLU A 99 13.82 16.89 -0.27
N LEU A 100 14.76 16.14 0.32
CA LEU A 100 14.62 14.69 0.48
C LEU A 100 13.52 14.36 1.49
N LYS A 101 12.56 13.53 1.08
CA LYS A 101 11.47 13.01 1.92
C LYS A 101 11.46 11.49 1.97
N ASN A 102 11.01 10.93 3.08
CA ASN A 102 10.84 9.50 3.30
C ASN A 102 9.35 9.13 3.46
N LEU A 103 8.85 8.25 2.60
CA LEU A 103 7.53 7.63 2.71
C LEU A 103 7.68 6.18 3.18
N LEU A 104 6.88 5.77 4.17
CA LEU A 104 6.55 4.38 4.39
C LEU A 104 5.17 4.07 3.81
N PHE A 105 5.11 3.16 2.84
CA PHE A 105 3.86 2.66 2.26
C PHE A 105 3.54 1.28 2.84
N ASN A 106 2.33 1.11 3.36
CA ASN A 106 1.87 -0.09 4.09
C ASN A 106 2.73 -0.52 5.31
N PRO A 107 3.10 0.39 6.25
CA PRO A 107 3.82 0.00 7.47
C PRO A 107 2.89 -0.61 8.53
N THR A 108 2.27 -1.75 8.21
CA THR A 108 1.33 -2.46 9.09
C THR A 108 1.98 -2.83 10.42
N ASP A 109 1.23 -2.68 11.51
CA ASP A 109 1.57 -3.23 12.83
C ASP A 109 1.14 -4.71 12.87
N ASP A 110 2.10 -5.63 12.72
CA ASP A 110 1.87 -7.08 12.63
C ASP A 110 1.29 -7.69 13.92
N ILE A 111 1.49 -7.01 15.07
CA ILE A 111 0.98 -7.45 16.35
C ILE A 111 -0.46 -6.98 16.50
N ALA A 112 -0.72 -5.70 16.23
CA ALA A 112 -2.05 -5.12 16.37
C ALA A 112 -3.04 -5.64 15.31
N SER A 113 -2.57 -5.95 14.10
CA SER A 113 -3.39 -6.52 13.03
C SER A 113 -4.01 -7.87 13.39
N ARG A 114 -3.47 -8.60 14.38
CA ARG A 114 -4.06 -9.85 14.88
C ARG A 114 -5.44 -9.66 15.48
N ALA A 115 -5.79 -8.44 15.88
CA ALA A 115 -7.14 -8.10 16.34
C ALA A 115 -8.19 -8.09 15.21
N THR A 116 -7.79 -8.19 13.95
CA THR A 116 -8.72 -8.31 12.82
C THR A 116 -9.59 -9.56 12.98
N PRO A 117 -10.93 -9.45 12.85
CA PRO A 117 -11.83 -10.57 13.11
C PRO A 117 -11.53 -11.82 12.28
N PHE A 118 -11.05 -11.69 11.05
CA PHE A 118 -10.60 -12.81 10.23
C PHE A 118 -9.45 -13.58 10.90
N PHE A 119 -8.36 -12.90 11.29
CA PHE A 119 -7.22 -13.53 11.95
C PHE A 119 -7.58 -14.06 13.32
N LYS A 120 -8.36 -13.32 14.11
CA LYS A 120 -8.83 -13.77 15.42
C LYS A 120 -9.55 -15.12 15.31
N ARG A 121 -10.51 -15.24 14.39
CA ARG A 121 -11.23 -16.51 14.15
C ARG A 121 -10.31 -17.62 13.64
N MET A 122 -9.36 -17.29 12.77
CA MET A 122 -8.38 -18.28 12.28
C MET A 122 -7.52 -18.81 13.44
N ILE A 123 -6.98 -17.93 14.28
CA ILE A 123 -6.17 -18.29 15.46
C ILE A 123 -7.01 -19.14 16.43
N GLU A 124 -8.26 -18.79 16.68
CA GLU A 124 -9.19 -19.57 17.51
C GLU A 124 -9.45 -20.98 16.93
N GLN A 125 -9.47 -21.12 15.60
CA GLN A 125 -9.72 -22.41 14.93
C GLN A 125 -8.50 -23.33 14.89
N VAL A 126 -7.31 -22.81 14.57
CA VAL A 126 -6.09 -23.64 14.38
C VAL A 126 -5.18 -23.67 15.61
N GLY A 127 -5.44 -22.80 16.59
CA GLY A 127 -4.60 -22.62 17.78
C GLY A 127 -3.40 -21.71 17.54
N GLU A 128 -2.97 -21.00 18.59
CA GLU A 128 -1.87 -20.02 18.53
C GLU A 128 -0.56 -20.62 18.00
N TYR A 129 -0.23 -21.85 18.41
CA TYR A 129 1.01 -22.50 17.99
C TYR A 129 1.08 -22.68 16.47
N VAL A 130 0.00 -23.16 15.85
CA VAL A 130 -0.05 -23.38 14.39
C VAL A 130 -0.08 -22.04 13.68
N ALA A 131 -0.89 -21.09 14.16
CA ALA A 131 -0.98 -19.76 13.58
C ALA A 131 0.39 -19.06 13.57
N PHE A 132 1.11 -19.05 14.69
CA PHE A 132 2.33 -18.25 14.83
C PHE A 132 3.64 -18.96 14.48
N ASN A 133 3.69 -20.30 14.51
CA ASN A 133 4.95 -21.03 14.24
C ASN A 133 4.95 -21.79 12.91
N VAL A 134 3.78 -21.99 12.29
CA VAL A 134 3.65 -22.72 11.02
C VAL A 134 3.16 -21.81 9.90
N LEU A 135 2.22 -20.91 10.19
CA LEU A 135 1.58 -20.07 9.18
C LEU A 135 2.16 -18.64 9.10
N GLN A 136 2.88 -18.20 10.13
CA GLN A 136 3.47 -16.87 10.20
C GLN A 136 4.98 -16.94 10.53
N GLN A 137 5.81 -16.51 9.59
CA GLN A 137 7.18 -16.09 9.82
C GLN A 137 7.20 -14.67 10.39
N LYS A 138 8.00 -14.47 11.45
CA LYS A 138 8.30 -13.15 12.00
C LYS A 138 9.52 -12.55 11.33
N PHE A 139 9.47 -11.25 11.10
CA PHE A 139 10.59 -10.45 10.63
C PHE A 139 11.04 -9.49 11.74
N ASP A 140 12.21 -8.86 11.56
CA ASP A 140 12.66 -7.79 12.44
C ASP A 140 11.68 -6.61 12.42
N THR A 141 11.66 -5.82 13.48
CA THR A 141 10.77 -4.65 13.54
C THR A 141 11.13 -3.64 12.44
N LEU A 142 10.15 -2.85 11.99
CA LEU A 142 10.41 -1.79 11.00
C LEU A 142 11.48 -0.81 11.50
N GLU A 143 11.53 -0.53 12.80
CA GLU A 143 12.55 0.32 13.42
C GLU A 143 13.96 -0.27 13.27
N SER A 144 14.12 -1.57 13.51
CA SER A 144 15.39 -2.27 13.30
C SER A 144 15.79 -2.26 11.82
N GLN A 145 14.85 -2.56 10.92
CA GLN A 145 15.10 -2.54 9.47
C GLN A 145 15.42 -1.13 8.94
N LEU A 146 14.81 -0.08 9.50
CA LEU A 146 15.15 1.32 9.21
C LEU A 146 16.56 1.67 9.70
N ALA A 147 16.94 1.20 10.89
CA ALA A 147 18.28 1.42 11.44
C ALA A 147 19.37 0.77 10.58
N GLU A 148 19.11 -0.40 9.98
CA GLU A 148 20.03 -1.07 9.04
C GLU A 148 20.33 -0.24 7.79
N VAL A 149 19.40 0.61 7.36
CA VAL A 149 19.59 1.54 6.24
C VAL A 149 19.95 2.96 6.71
N GLY A 150 20.27 3.14 7.99
CA GLY A 150 20.76 4.39 8.57
C GLY A 150 19.69 5.45 8.85
N LEU A 151 18.41 5.04 8.93
CA LEU A 151 17.28 5.92 9.25
C LEU A 151 16.74 5.64 10.66
N GLU A 152 16.19 6.67 11.28
CA GLU A 152 15.43 6.56 12.53
C GLU A 152 13.92 6.74 12.27
N PRO A 153 13.02 6.25 13.14
CA PRO A 153 11.58 6.45 12.96
C PRO A 153 11.17 7.93 12.86
N ALA A 154 11.95 8.82 13.48
CA ALA A 154 11.73 10.26 13.39
C ALA A 154 12.05 10.85 12.01
N ASP A 155 12.79 10.15 11.15
CA ASP A 155 13.15 10.57 9.78
C ASP A 155 12.04 10.29 8.76
N ILE A 156 10.96 9.61 9.15
CA ILE A 156 9.82 9.34 8.26
C ILE A 156 8.91 10.58 8.18
N ASP A 157 8.70 11.08 6.96
CA ASP A 157 7.91 12.27 6.68
C ASP A 157 6.44 11.92 6.40
N TYR A 158 6.21 10.81 5.68
CA TYR A 158 4.89 10.36 5.29
C TYR A 158 4.68 8.90 5.61
N VAL A 159 3.45 8.57 5.98
CA VAL A 159 2.93 7.21 5.96
C VAL A 159 1.69 7.19 5.07
N ALA A 160 1.54 6.16 4.25
CA ALA A 160 0.33 5.91 3.51
C ALA A 160 0.06 4.40 3.42
N PHE A 161 -1.19 4.06 3.15
CA PHE A 161 -1.60 2.68 2.88
C PHE A 161 -2.31 2.63 1.53
N ASP A 162 -2.30 1.47 0.88
CA ASP A 162 -3.23 1.23 -0.22
C ASP A 162 -4.67 1.29 0.28
N HIS A 163 -4.96 0.67 1.43
CA HIS A 163 -6.26 0.68 2.11
C HIS A 163 -6.09 0.32 3.60
N PHE A 164 -7.19 0.30 4.37
CA PHE A 164 -7.13 0.13 5.83
C PHE A 164 -7.50 -1.27 6.34
N HIS A 165 -7.56 -2.32 5.50
CA HIS A 165 -7.70 -3.66 6.03
C HIS A 165 -6.54 -3.99 6.96
N THR A 166 -6.90 -4.64 8.06
CA THR A 166 -6.00 -5.13 9.10
C THR A 166 -5.26 -4.06 9.90
N GLN A 167 -5.51 -2.77 9.62
CA GLN A 167 -4.75 -1.69 10.21
C GLN A 167 -5.23 -1.31 11.60
N ASP A 168 -4.28 -0.96 12.48
CA ASP A 168 -4.51 -0.29 13.75
C ASP A 168 -3.62 0.96 13.82
N LEU A 169 -4.24 2.11 13.62
CA LEU A 169 -3.57 3.39 13.53
C LEU A 169 -3.11 3.93 14.89
N ARG A 170 -3.52 3.33 16.01
CA ARG A 170 -3.20 3.81 17.37
C ARG A 170 -1.71 3.68 17.68
N GLY A 171 -1.05 2.62 17.20
CA GLY A 171 0.40 2.48 17.33
C GLY A 171 1.16 3.44 16.41
N LEU A 172 0.66 3.59 15.19
CA LEU A 172 1.28 4.44 14.17
C LEU A 172 1.25 5.92 14.57
N LEU A 173 0.07 6.43 14.92
CA LEU A 173 -0.20 7.85 15.16
C LEU A 173 -0.13 8.25 16.63
N GLY A 174 -0.06 7.27 17.53
CA GLY A 174 -0.28 7.49 18.95
C GLY A 174 -1.75 7.80 19.27
N THR A 175 -2.07 7.90 20.55
CA THR A 175 -3.43 8.19 21.02
C THR A 175 -3.48 9.47 21.84
N ARG A 176 -4.67 10.09 21.89
CA ARG A 176 -4.96 11.22 22.80
C ARG A 176 -4.78 10.86 24.28
N THR A 177 -4.82 9.56 24.60
CA THR A 177 -4.67 9.01 25.95
C THR A 177 -3.23 8.67 26.33
N GLY A 178 -2.25 9.02 25.48
CA GLY A 178 -0.82 8.97 25.84
C GLY A 178 -0.01 7.83 25.24
N ARG A 179 -0.58 7.00 24.34
CA ARG A 179 0.24 6.08 23.53
C ARG A 179 1.13 6.91 22.58
N PRO A 180 2.46 6.73 22.59
CA PRO A 180 3.33 7.47 21.69
C PRO A 180 3.13 7.01 20.23
N SER A 181 3.39 7.92 19.29
CA SER A 181 3.45 7.60 17.87
C SER A 181 4.74 6.86 17.54
N ARG A 182 4.62 5.77 16.77
CA ARG A 182 5.76 5.01 16.25
C ARG A 182 6.65 5.85 15.32
N PHE A 183 6.04 6.72 14.51
CA PHE A 183 6.72 7.62 13.56
C PHE A 183 6.33 9.08 13.86
N PRO A 184 6.97 9.72 14.86
CA PRO A 184 6.46 10.95 15.49
C PRO A 184 6.42 12.19 14.57
N SER A 185 7.20 12.18 13.49
CA SER A 185 7.22 13.26 12.48
C SER A 185 6.22 13.01 11.35
N ALA A 186 5.79 11.77 11.14
CA ALA A 186 5.13 11.37 9.91
C ALA A 186 3.70 11.91 9.82
N THR A 187 3.32 12.36 8.62
CA THR A 187 1.94 12.67 8.26
C THR A 187 1.31 11.47 7.57
N LEU A 188 0.17 10.99 8.09
CA LEU A 188 -0.63 9.97 7.42
C LEU A 188 -1.41 10.60 6.27
N LEU A 189 -1.19 10.10 5.06
CA LEU A 189 -2.00 10.39 3.87
C LEU A 189 -3.12 9.34 3.78
N ALA A 190 -4.35 9.75 4.09
CA ALA A 190 -5.49 8.84 4.20
C ALA A 190 -6.60 9.25 3.24
N PRO A 191 -7.04 8.37 2.31
CA PRO A 191 -8.23 8.63 1.51
C PRO A 191 -9.44 8.89 2.39
N VAL A 192 -10.13 10.00 2.15
CA VAL A 192 -11.29 10.41 2.97
C VAL A 192 -12.37 9.33 3.00
N ARG A 193 -12.59 8.64 1.87
CA ARG A 193 -13.56 7.54 1.79
C ARG A 193 -13.17 6.35 2.67
N GLU A 194 -11.89 5.97 2.66
CA GLU A 194 -11.41 4.87 3.48
C GLU A 194 -11.51 5.21 4.98
N TRP A 195 -11.23 6.46 5.33
CA TRP A 195 -11.33 6.94 6.71
C TRP A 195 -12.77 6.98 7.22
N ASP A 196 -13.69 7.49 6.41
CA ASP A 196 -15.10 7.68 6.77
C ASP A 196 -15.86 6.33 6.78
N ASP A 197 -15.59 5.42 5.82
CA ASP A 197 -16.25 4.10 5.76
C ASP A 197 -15.96 3.23 7.01
N TRP A 198 -14.83 3.44 7.65
CA TRP A 198 -14.45 2.70 8.86
C TRP A 198 -15.39 2.99 10.04
N ASP A 199 -16.12 4.12 10.05
CA ASP A 199 -17.13 4.42 11.07
C ASP A 199 -18.42 3.61 10.91
N ASP A 200 -18.74 3.14 9.70
CA ASP A 200 -19.94 2.32 9.41
C ASP A 200 -19.67 1.28 8.32
N LEU A 201 -18.86 0.28 8.66
CA LEU A 201 -18.44 -0.75 7.72
C LEU A 201 -19.61 -1.62 7.25
N HIS A 202 -19.72 -1.82 5.94
CA HIS A 202 -20.59 -2.82 5.34
C HIS A 202 -20.27 -4.23 5.91
N PRO A 203 -21.26 -5.11 6.15
CA PRO A 203 -21.01 -6.46 6.70
C PRO A 203 -19.97 -7.30 5.94
N MET A 204 -19.80 -7.07 4.63
CA MET A 204 -18.80 -7.74 3.80
C MET A 204 -17.35 -7.31 4.11
N GLN A 205 -17.15 -6.13 4.71
CA GLN A 205 -15.84 -5.59 5.09
C GLN A 205 -15.45 -5.92 6.53
N LYS A 206 -16.43 -6.10 7.44
CA LYS A 206 -16.20 -6.24 8.89
C LYS A 206 -15.20 -7.33 9.28
N ALA A 207 -15.04 -8.36 8.46
CA ALA A 207 -14.07 -9.41 8.72
C ALA A 207 -12.62 -8.92 8.65
N TRP A 208 -12.35 -7.84 7.94
CA TRP A 208 -11.02 -7.40 7.52
C TRP A 208 -10.52 -6.15 8.23
N PHE A 209 -11.39 -5.40 8.91
CA PHE A 209 -10.99 -4.22 9.68
C PHE A 209 -10.80 -4.54 11.16
N VAL A 210 -9.80 -3.92 11.79
CA VAL A 210 -9.78 -3.80 13.25
C VAL A 210 -10.83 -2.74 13.61
N ALA A 211 -11.96 -3.15 14.20
CA ALA A 211 -13.11 -2.27 14.41
C ALA A 211 -12.74 -0.94 15.10
N ASP A 212 -11.98 -1.01 16.19
CA ASP A 212 -11.53 0.17 16.95
C ASP A 212 -10.16 0.69 16.51
N GLY A 213 -9.67 0.30 15.33
CA GLY A 213 -8.31 0.56 14.86
C GLY A 213 -7.98 2.06 14.70
N LYS A 214 -8.99 2.92 14.57
CA LYS A 214 -8.84 4.38 14.57
C LYS A 214 -9.39 5.09 15.82
N LEU A 215 -9.82 4.34 16.84
CA LEU A 215 -10.36 4.92 18.07
C LEU A 215 -9.26 5.70 18.81
N ASP A 216 -9.56 6.92 19.23
CA ASP A 216 -8.68 7.82 20.02
C ASP A 216 -7.34 8.21 19.38
N VAL A 217 -7.13 7.89 18.11
CA VAL A 217 -5.90 8.27 17.40
C VAL A 217 -5.67 9.77 17.43
N ASN A 218 -4.41 10.18 17.58
CA ASN A 218 -4.05 11.57 17.45
C ASN A 218 -4.14 11.98 15.98
N THR A 219 -5.10 12.85 15.67
CA THR A 219 -5.37 13.28 14.29
C THR A 219 -4.59 14.52 13.85
N ALA A 220 -3.69 15.05 14.70
CA ALA A 220 -2.91 16.25 14.38
C ALA A 220 -2.01 16.09 13.14
N ARG A 221 -1.60 14.86 12.82
CA ARG A 221 -0.79 14.51 11.64
C ARG A 221 -1.54 13.60 10.66
N VAL A 222 -2.85 13.76 10.55
CA VAL A 222 -3.67 13.09 9.55
C VAL A 222 -4.09 14.10 8.50
N LEU A 223 -3.72 13.84 7.25
CA LEU A 223 -4.18 14.57 6.09
C LEU A 223 -5.15 13.70 5.30
N LEU A 224 -6.43 14.11 5.29
CA LEU A 224 -7.45 13.43 4.50
C LEU A 224 -7.37 13.87 3.03
N THR A 225 -7.24 12.90 2.14
CA THR A 225 -7.02 13.09 0.70
C THR A 225 -8.29 12.77 -0.09
N ASP A 226 -8.56 13.53 -1.15
CA ASP A 226 -9.74 13.34 -2.01
C ASP A 226 -9.37 13.42 -3.50
N GLY A 227 -8.80 12.31 -3.99
CA GLY A 227 -8.38 12.17 -5.36
C GLY A 227 -6.93 11.73 -5.48
N ASP A 228 -6.35 12.02 -6.64
CA ASP A 228 -5.01 11.58 -7.03
C ASP A 228 -3.98 12.64 -6.64
N LEU A 229 -2.79 12.21 -6.22
CA LEU A 229 -1.75 13.05 -5.66
C LEU A 229 -0.40 12.80 -6.31
N SER A 230 0.29 13.88 -6.68
CA SER A 230 1.73 13.88 -6.83
C SER A 230 2.36 14.27 -5.49
N LEU A 231 3.23 13.41 -4.98
CA LEU A 231 3.95 13.66 -3.73
C LEU A 231 5.23 14.44 -4.00
N GLY A 232 5.84 14.23 -5.17
CA GLY A 232 7.09 14.81 -5.59
C GLY A 232 7.69 14.03 -6.76
N ASP A 233 8.99 14.14 -6.93
CA ASP A 233 9.73 13.58 -8.05
C ASP A 233 9.52 12.07 -8.18
N GLY A 234 8.86 11.68 -9.27
CA GLY A 234 8.67 10.29 -9.65
C GLY A 234 7.72 9.50 -8.76
N LEU A 235 6.91 10.14 -7.90
CA LEU A 235 6.07 9.46 -6.92
C LEU A 235 4.63 10.01 -6.88
N VAL A 236 3.66 9.14 -7.14
CA VAL A 236 2.23 9.50 -7.13
C VAL A 236 1.38 8.48 -6.36
N LEU A 237 0.33 8.95 -5.69
CA LEU A 237 -0.75 8.12 -5.14
C LEU A 237 -1.99 8.33 -6.00
N VAL A 238 -2.53 7.26 -6.59
CA VAL A 238 -3.68 7.33 -7.48
C VAL A 238 -4.81 6.48 -6.92
N ARG A 239 -6.03 7.01 -6.93
CA ARG A 239 -7.23 6.28 -6.50
C ARG A 239 -7.49 5.09 -7.41
N THR A 240 -7.59 3.93 -6.78
CA THR A 240 -7.81 2.64 -7.44
C THR A 240 -8.88 1.87 -6.64
N PRO A 241 -10.09 2.42 -6.50
CA PRO A 241 -11.14 1.87 -5.65
C PRO A 241 -11.65 0.53 -6.18
N GLY A 242 -12.19 -0.30 -5.29
CA GLY A 242 -12.62 -1.65 -5.63
C GLY A 242 -12.46 -2.60 -4.47
N HIS A 243 -11.23 -3.04 -4.20
CA HIS A 243 -10.94 -3.88 -3.04
C HIS A 243 -11.47 -3.26 -1.74
N THR A 244 -11.28 -1.95 -1.59
CA THR A 244 -12.08 -1.09 -0.71
C THR A 244 -12.55 0.15 -1.47
N SER A 245 -13.48 0.91 -0.89
CA SER A 245 -14.03 2.12 -1.51
C SER A 245 -12.99 3.25 -1.66
N GLY A 246 -11.98 3.28 -0.80
CA GLY A 246 -10.91 4.26 -0.78
C GLY A 246 -9.55 3.69 -1.17
N ASN A 247 -9.47 2.46 -1.69
CA ASN A 247 -8.20 1.86 -2.10
C ASN A 247 -7.44 2.79 -3.09
N GLN A 248 -6.15 2.97 -2.86
CA GLN A 248 -5.23 3.73 -3.69
C GLN A 248 -3.97 2.90 -4.02
N THR A 249 -3.28 3.26 -5.09
CA THR A 249 -2.05 2.60 -5.52
C THR A 249 -0.91 3.61 -5.51
N LEU A 250 0.23 3.20 -4.98
CA LEU A 250 1.47 3.93 -5.10
C LEU A 250 2.11 3.62 -6.45
N PHE A 251 2.34 4.64 -7.29
CA PHE A 251 3.15 4.50 -8.48
C PHE A 251 4.46 5.26 -8.33
N LEU A 252 5.55 4.63 -8.76
CA LEU A 252 6.90 5.16 -8.64
C LEU A 252 7.71 4.92 -9.90
N ASN A 253 8.40 5.96 -10.38
CA ASN A 253 9.34 5.86 -11.49
C ASN A 253 10.73 5.51 -10.97
N THR A 254 11.27 4.37 -11.37
CA THR A 254 12.57 3.84 -10.93
C THR A 254 13.57 3.87 -12.09
N GLN A 255 14.73 3.22 -11.92
CA GLN A 255 15.71 3.10 -12.97
C GLN A 255 15.27 2.14 -14.10
N ASP A 256 14.47 1.13 -13.78
CA ASP A 256 14.04 0.07 -14.69
C ASP A 256 12.57 0.21 -15.16
N GLY A 257 11.83 1.18 -14.65
CA GLY A 257 10.56 1.62 -15.22
C GLY A 257 9.58 2.16 -14.19
N VAL A 258 8.33 2.32 -14.58
CA VAL A 258 7.24 2.64 -13.67
C VAL A 258 6.75 1.37 -12.99
N TRP A 259 6.79 1.37 -11.66
CA TRP A 259 6.23 0.34 -10.80
C TRP A 259 4.95 0.84 -10.10
N GLY A 260 4.07 -0.09 -9.78
CA GLY A 260 2.88 0.15 -8.96
C GLY A 260 2.84 -0.78 -7.75
N CYS A 261 2.25 -0.34 -6.64
CA CYS A 261 2.08 -1.14 -5.43
C CYS A 261 0.69 -0.96 -4.81
N SER A 262 -0.07 -2.06 -4.71
CA SER A 262 -1.39 -2.15 -4.07
C SER A 262 -1.78 -3.59 -3.74
N GLU A 263 -2.89 -3.78 -3.00
CA GLU A 263 -3.49 -5.10 -2.72
C GLU A 263 -4.75 -5.39 -3.56
N ASN A 264 -5.00 -4.63 -4.62
CA ASN A 264 -6.11 -4.93 -5.56
C ASN A 264 -5.91 -6.32 -6.22
N GLY A 265 -4.67 -6.77 -6.33
CA GLY A 265 -4.25 -8.14 -6.63
C GLY A 265 -3.23 -8.65 -5.60
N THR A 266 -3.02 -9.96 -5.59
CA THR A 266 -2.16 -10.65 -4.60
C THR A 266 -0.84 -11.17 -5.15
N CYS A 267 -0.66 -11.18 -6.48
CA CYS A 267 0.62 -11.45 -7.15
C CYS A 267 0.56 -11.02 -8.63
N ALA A 268 1.69 -11.09 -9.34
CA ALA A 268 1.80 -10.66 -10.74
C ALA A 268 0.76 -11.33 -11.67
N ASP A 269 0.40 -12.58 -11.39
CA ASP A 269 -0.60 -13.35 -12.13
C ASP A 269 -2.00 -12.70 -12.10
N ASN A 270 -2.34 -11.91 -11.07
CA ASN A 270 -3.62 -11.20 -10.99
C ASN A 270 -3.77 -10.15 -12.11
N TRP A 271 -2.68 -9.47 -12.49
CA TRP A 271 -2.69 -8.50 -13.58
C TRP A 271 -2.38 -9.11 -14.96
N SER A 272 -1.79 -10.31 -14.99
CA SER A 272 -1.38 -11.01 -16.21
C SER A 272 -1.84 -12.48 -16.24
N PRO A 273 -3.14 -12.76 -16.06
CA PRO A 273 -3.62 -14.12 -15.79
C PRO A 273 -3.55 -15.05 -17.01
N LEU A 274 -3.55 -14.51 -18.23
CA LEU A 274 -3.51 -15.29 -19.47
C LEU A 274 -2.18 -16.02 -19.69
N ASP A 275 -1.11 -15.54 -19.07
CA ASP A 275 0.24 -16.12 -19.11
C ASP A 275 0.59 -16.86 -17.80
N SER A 276 -0.36 -16.96 -16.88
CA SER A 276 -0.19 -17.65 -15.62
C SER A 276 0.02 -19.16 -15.80
N LYS A 277 0.95 -19.70 -15.01
CA LYS A 277 1.20 -21.13 -14.82
C LYS A 277 0.43 -21.72 -13.64
N ILE A 278 -0.35 -20.93 -12.91
CA ILE A 278 -1.21 -21.42 -11.83
C ILE A 278 -2.33 -22.27 -12.45
N PRO A 279 -2.48 -23.56 -12.09
CA PRO A 279 -3.44 -24.44 -12.73
C PRO A 279 -4.88 -23.92 -12.60
N GLY A 280 -5.52 -23.61 -13.74
CA GLY A 280 -6.90 -23.12 -13.79
C GLY A 280 -7.03 -21.63 -14.13
N LEU A 281 -6.06 -20.80 -13.72
CA LEU A 281 -6.19 -19.34 -13.80
C LEU A 281 -6.35 -18.83 -15.24
N ALA A 282 -5.39 -19.15 -16.11
CA ALA A 282 -5.44 -18.79 -17.52
C ALA A 282 -6.66 -19.41 -18.26
N ARG A 283 -7.07 -20.63 -17.86
CA ARG A 283 -8.22 -21.30 -18.45
C ARG A 283 -9.53 -20.57 -18.13
N LEU A 284 -9.76 -20.23 -16.87
CA LEU A 284 -10.95 -19.48 -16.45
C LEU A 284 -11.02 -18.14 -17.20
N CYS A 285 -9.92 -17.41 -17.24
CA CYS A 285 -9.86 -16.10 -17.87
C CYS A 285 -10.19 -16.16 -19.36
N ARG A 286 -9.67 -17.15 -20.09
CA ARG A 286 -10.03 -17.38 -21.51
C ARG A 286 -11.49 -17.80 -21.69
N GLN A 287 -12.08 -18.54 -20.75
CA GLN A 287 -13.48 -18.97 -20.84
C GLN A 287 -14.47 -17.84 -20.56
N GLN A 288 -14.05 -16.81 -19.83
CA GLN A 288 -14.89 -15.70 -19.39
C GLN A 288 -14.52 -14.36 -20.04
N ASP A 289 -13.58 -14.35 -20.98
CA ASP A 289 -13.04 -13.15 -21.62
C ASP A 289 -12.55 -12.10 -20.60
N LEU A 290 -11.83 -12.56 -19.57
CA LEU A 290 -11.25 -11.71 -18.53
C LEU A 290 -9.75 -11.52 -18.74
N ASP A 291 -9.31 -10.27 -18.58
CA ASP A 291 -7.90 -9.90 -18.66
C ASP A 291 -7.23 -9.73 -17.28
N ILE A 292 -8.01 -9.76 -16.20
CA ILE A 292 -7.59 -9.49 -14.81
C ILE A 292 -8.31 -10.46 -13.87
N VAL A 293 -7.65 -10.84 -12.78
CA VAL A 293 -8.25 -11.57 -11.66
C VAL A 293 -8.12 -10.73 -10.40
N ILE A 294 -9.24 -10.32 -9.81
CA ILE A 294 -9.24 -9.45 -8.61
C ILE A 294 -8.94 -10.22 -7.32
N ASN A 295 -8.46 -9.50 -6.30
CA ASN A 295 -8.49 -9.96 -4.92
C ASN A 295 -9.91 -9.86 -4.33
N ALA A 296 -10.57 -11.00 -4.14
CA ALA A 296 -12.03 -11.09 -4.03
C ALA A 296 -12.60 -11.29 -2.61
N ASN A 297 -11.85 -10.98 -1.55
CA ASN A 297 -12.35 -11.04 -0.17
C ASN A 297 -13.45 -10.01 0.15
N THR A 298 -13.54 -8.95 -0.64
CA THR A 298 -14.49 -7.83 -0.52
C THR A 298 -15.16 -7.54 -1.87
N PRO A 299 -16.11 -8.39 -2.30
CA PRO A 299 -16.56 -8.41 -3.68
C PRO A 299 -17.60 -7.35 -4.06
N GLU A 300 -18.08 -6.51 -3.14
CA GLU A 300 -19.16 -5.54 -3.37
C GLU A 300 -18.88 -4.54 -4.49
N LEU A 301 -17.60 -4.23 -4.75
CA LEU A 301 -17.16 -3.30 -5.78
C LEU A 301 -16.33 -3.99 -6.87
N GLY A 302 -16.51 -5.30 -7.10
CA GLY A 302 -15.64 -6.10 -7.97
C GLY A 302 -15.46 -5.56 -9.40
N ALA A 303 -16.50 -4.98 -10.02
CA ALA A 303 -16.37 -4.35 -11.34
C ALA A 303 -15.52 -3.06 -11.31
N LEU A 304 -15.56 -2.33 -10.20
CA LEU A 304 -14.73 -1.16 -9.96
C LEU A 304 -13.28 -1.59 -9.71
N GLN A 305 -13.07 -2.65 -8.92
CA GLN A 305 -11.75 -3.25 -8.70
C GLN A 305 -11.10 -3.70 -10.01
N TYR A 306 -11.85 -4.40 -10.86
CA TYR A 306 -11.36 -4.77 -12.20
C TYR A 306 -10.95 -3.54 -13.02
N THR A 307 -11.74 -2.46 -12.97
CA THR A 307 -11.42 -1.20 -13.65
C THR A 307 -10.13 -0.57 -13.11
N SER A 308 -9.98 -0.54 -11.79
CA SER A 308 -8.79 -0.05 -11.11
C SER A 308 -7.55 -0.88 -11.43
N MET A 309 -7.67 -2.20 -11.53
CA MET A 309 -6.56 -3.07 -11.92
C MET A 309 -6.17 -2.92 -13.40
N VAL A 310 -7.12 -2.58 -14.27
CA VAL A 310 -6.80 -2.17 -15.64
C VAL A 310 -6.05 -0.84 -15.67
N LEU A 311 -6.42 0.13 -14.82
CA LEU A 311 -5.67 1.38 -14.63
C LEU A 311 -4.24 1.06 -14.21
N GLU A 312 -4.08 0.32 -13.11
CA GLU A 312 -2.78 -0.11 -12.57
C GLU A 312 -1.90 -0.76 -13.63
N ARG A 313 -2.42 -1.79 -14.30
CA ARG A 313 -1.71 -2.51 -15.37
C ARG A 313 -1.31 -1.60 -16.54
N THR A 314 -2.08 -0.55 -16.81
CA THR A 314 -1.81 0.38 -17.90
C THR A 314 -0.77 1.44 -17.52
N LEU A 315 -0.65 1.80 -16.24
CA LEU A 315 0.30 2.81 -15.77
C LEU A 315 1.73 2.30 -15.65
N VAL A 316 1.90 1.01 -15.35
CA VAL A 316 3.21 0.41 -15.10
C VAL A 316 3.86 -0.13 -16.36
N ASP A 317 5.18 -0.31 -16.30
CA ASP A 317 5.93 -0.95 -17.37
C ASP A 317 5.84 -2.49 -17.32
N ARG A 318 6.36 -3.12 -18.37
CA ARG A 318 6.49 -4.58 -18.46
C ARG A 318 7.71 -5.04 -17.68
N VAL A 319 7.64 -6.26 -17.15
CA VAL A 319 8.80 -6.92 -16.52
C VAL A 319 9.78 -7.35 -17.61
N GLU A 320 11.02 -6.86 -17.58
CA GLU A 320 12.02 -7.09 -18.63
C GLU A 320 12.26 -8.59 -18.92
N TYR A 321 12.46 -9.39 -17.88
CA TYR A 321 12.72 -10.83 -18.01
C TYR A 321 11.46 -11.68 -18.24
N ALA A 322 10.26 -11.08 -18.13
CA ALA A 322 8.99 -11.75 -18.35
C ALA A 322 7.96 -10.77 -18.95
N PRO A 323 8.09 -10.34 -20.22
CA PRO A 323 7.34 -9.21 -20.78
C PRO A 323 5.81 -9.39 -20.84
N ALA A 324 5.32 -10.62 -20.68
CA ALA A 324 3.90 -10.90 -20.48
C ALA A 324 3.34 -10.27 -19.20
N PHE A 325 4.19 -10.12 -18.17
CA PHE A 325 3.88 -9.58 -16.86
C PHE A 325 4.16 -8.08 -16.78
N VAL A 326 3.53 -7.43 -15.81
CA VAL A 326 3.68 -5.99 -15.53
C VAL A 326 4.31 -5.76 -14.17
N GLN A 327 4.95 -4.60 -14.00
CA GLN A 327 5.64 -4.16 -12.79
C GLN A 327 4.65 -3.73 -11.68
N MET A 328 3.71 -4.61 -11.32
CA MET A 328 2.78 -4.46 -10.20
C MET A 328 3.23 -5.29 -9.02
N PHE A 329 3.81 -4.64 -8.02
CA PHE A 329 4.24 -5.24 -6.76
C PHE A 329 3.06 -5.34 -5.80
N ALA A 330 2.59 -6.56 -5.48
CA ALA A 330 1.53 -6.72 -4.49
C ALA A 330 2.08 -6.38 -3.09
N SER A 331 1.38 -5.50 -2.36
CA SER A 331 1.78 -5.13 -0.98
C SER A 331 1.78 -6.32 -0.03
N SER A 332 0.89 -7.26 -0.26
CA SER A 332 0.93 -8.61 0.27
C SER A 332 1.07 -9.59 -0.90
N GLU A 333 2.25 -10.16 -1.11
CA GLU A 333 2.54 -10.99 -2.28
C GLU A 333 2.41 -12.48 -1.95
N VAL A 334 1.62 -13.23 -2.72
CA VAL A 334 1.59 -14.71 -2.64
C VAL A 334 2.99 -15.27 -2.86
N GLN A 335 3.42 -16.19 -1.98
CA GLN A 335 4.73 -16.83 -2.06
C GLN A 335 4.61 -18.30 -2.44
N ALA A 336 5.71 -18.86 -2.96
CA ALA A 336 5.83 -20.30 -3.05
C ALA A 336 5.81 -20.93 -1.65
N SER A 337 4.99 -21.97 -1.46
CA SER A 337 4.86 -22.63 -0.16
C SER A 337 4.62 -24.13 -0.32
N ALA A 338 5.24 -24.92 0.56
CA ALA A 338 4.99 -26.36 0.67
C ALA A 338 3.56 -26.67 1.15
N LEU A 339 2.87 -25.72 1.77
CA LEU A 339 1.47 -25.86 2.20
C LEU A 339 0.46 -25.70 1.05
N ALA A 340 0.91 -25.13 -0.07
CA ALA A 340 0.10 -24.81 -1.24
C ALA A 340 0.85 -25.12 -2.56
N PRO A 341 1.33 -26.37 -2.76
CA PRO A 341 2.14 -26.71 -3.91
C PRO A 341 1.36 -26.50 -5.21
N GLY A 342 1.97 -25.80 -6.17
CA GLY A 342 1.35 -25.45 -7.45
C GLY A 342 0.55 -24.14 -7.47
N LEU A 343 0.40 -23.46 -6.32
CA LEU A 343 -0.19 -22.11 -6.22
C LEU A 343 0.86 -20.99 -6.13
N LYS A 344 2.14 -21.30 -6.40
CA LYS A 344 3.19 -20.28 -6.49
C LYS A 344 2.91 -19.32 -7.65
N PRO A 345 3.21 -18.02 -7.53
CA PRO A 345 3.14 -17.11 -8.66
C PRO A 345 4.02 -17.56 -9.82
N THR A 346 3.64 -17.17 -11.03
CA THR A 346 4.47 -17.39 -12.22
C THR A 346 5.69 -16.49 -12.22
N VAL A 347 5.49 -15.24 -11.77
CA VAL A 347 6.53 -14.24 -11.50
C VAL A 347 6.36 -13.82 -10.04
N ALA A 348 7.41 -13.94 -9.26
CA ALA A 348 7.49 -13.44 -7.89
C ALA A 348 8.55 -12.34 -7.86
N PHE A 349 8.19 -11.16 -7.37
CA PHE A 349 9.12 -10.04 -7.29
C PHE A 349 10.01 -10.14 -6.06
N GLU A 350 9.50 -10.70 -4.95
CA GLU A 350 10.15 -10.88 -3.65
C GLU A 350 10.63 -9.59 -2.95
N LYS A 351 11.36 -8.72 -3.66
CA LYS A 351 11.93 -7.46 -3.20
C LYS A 351 11.96 -6.43 -4.33
N LEU A 352 11.64 -5.19 -3.98
CA LEU A 352 11.84 -4.00 -4.80
C LEU A 352 12.98 -3.18 -4.20
N GLN A 353 14.10 -3.05 -4.91
CA GLN A 353 15.30 -2.38 -4.40
C GLN A 353 15.96 -1.52 -5.48
N PHE A 354 15.88 -0.20 -5.30
CA PHE A 354 16.50 0.79 -6.20
C PHE A 354 17.21 1.89 -5.46
N GLY A 355 18.25 2.46 -6.08
CA GLY A 355 19.02 3.57 -5.52
C GLY A 355 19.69 3.25 -4.19
N GLN A 356 20.27 4.25 -3.55
CA GLN A 356 20.91 4.15 -2.24
C GLN A 356 20.16 5.00 -1.22
N VAL A 357 19.77 4.39 -0.10
CA VAL A 357 19.12 5.14 0.98
C VAL A 357 20.12 6.16 1.54
N THR A 358 19.69 7.42 1.60
CA THR A 358 20.50 8.55 2.09
C THR A 358 19.89 9.07 3.38
N ARG A 359 20.72 9.27 4.41
CA ARG A 359 20.27 9.88 5.66
C ARG A 359 20.03 11.38 5.47
N PRO A 360 18.87 11.94 5.86
CA PRO A 360 18.64 13.38 5.80
C PRO A 360 19.67 14.15 6.64
N VAL A 361 20.27 15.20 6.08
CA VAL A 361 21.11 16.12 6.85
C VAL A 361 20.19 17.03 7.67
N ARG A 362 19.87 16.64 8.91
CA ARG A 362 19.21 17.57 9.84
C ARG A 362 20.23 18.62 10.29
N SER A 363 20.03 19.87 9.92
CA SER A 363 20.72 20.97 10.59
C SER A 363 20.34 20.91 12.07
N ARG A 364 21.27 20.49 12.93
CA ARG A 364 21.07 20.60 14.37
C ARG A 364 20.77 22.07 14.67
N GLY A 365 19.52 22.36 15.05
CA GLY A 365 19.17 23.68 15.54
C GLY A 365 20.16 24.06 16.64
N ARG A 366 20.83 25.19 16.49
CA ARG A 366 21.59 25.81 17.58
C ARG A 366 20.64 25.90 18.77
N SER A 367 20.93 25.17 19.85
CA SER A 367 20.41 25.53 21.16
C SER A 367 20.92 26.94 21.45
N THR A 368 20.05 27.94 21.37
CA THR A 368 20.31 29.21 22.03
C THR A 368 20.15 28.96 23.51
N ASP A 369 21.20 28.45 24.15
CA ASP A 369 21.39 28.62 25.59
C ASP A 369 21.57 30.11 25.83
N VAL A 370 20.47 30.78 26.13
CA VAL A 370 20.50 32.09 26.75
C VAL A 370 20.84 31.85 28.22
N SER A 371 22.13 31.80 28.52
CA SER A 371 22.63 31.91 29.88
C SER A 371 22.29 33.31 30.39
N LEU A 372 21.25 33.41 31.23
CA LEU A 372 21.00 34.59 32.06
C LEU A 372 22.14 34.67 33.09
N SER A 373 23.15 35.49 32.81
CA SER A 373 24.11 35.92 33.81
C SER A 373 23.44 36.95 34.71
N THR A 374 23.16 36.55 35.94
CA THR A 374 22.88 37.44 37.06
C THR A 374 24.11 38.29 37.37
N SER A 375 24.08 39.58 37.02
CA SER A 375 24.99 40.56 37.59
C SER A 375 24.35 41.14 38.87
N VAL A 376 24.87 40.69 40.01
CA VAL A 376 24.79 41.43 41.27
C VAL A 376 25.85 42.51 41.21
N ALA A 377 25.46 43.76 41.42
CA ALA A 377 26.37 44.83 41.81
C ALA A 377 25.63 45.80 42.76
N GLU A 378 26.40 46.25 43.74
CA GLU A 378 26.12 46.97 44.99
C GLU A 378 25.22 48.22 44.90
#